data_AF-A0A845ZJ99-F1
#
_entry.id   AF-A0A845ZJ99-F1
#
_cell.length_a   1.000
_cell.length_b   1.000
_cell.length_c   1.000
_cell.angle_alpha   90.00
_cell.angle_beta   90.00
_cell.angle_gamma   90.00
#
_symmetry.space_group_name_H-M   'P 1'
#
loop_
_entity.id
_entity.type
_entity.pdbx_description
1 polymer ?
#
loop_
_entity_poly.entity_id
_entity_poly.type
_entity_poly.pdbx_seq_one_letter_code
_entity_poly.pdbx_strand_id
1 'polypeptide(L)'
;RVNWIADNQRKGISLGARLITVHTSPDFSRQLWDLADSDALNALQGELMAFVSPTAVVKEAQLKRWRYALPEVLHDKRYLHATGLPPLFFAGDAFGEPRVEGAILSGAIAGERLLKKL
;
A
#
# COMPACT_ATOMS: atom_id res chain seq x y z
N ARG A 1 5.27 -14.11 6.58
CA ARG A 1 6.34 -13.11 6.76
C ARG A 1 5.86 -11.68 6.78
N VAL A 2 6.09 -11.02 7.92
CA VAL A 2 5.92 -9.58 8.13
C VAL A 2 7.03 -8.82 7.40
N ASN A 3 6.66 -7.80 6.63
CA ASN A 3 7.58 -6.89 5.94
C ASN A 3 7.65 -5.52 6.63
N TRP A 4 6.55 -5.08 7.25
CA TRP A 4 6.50 -3.82 7.99
C TRP A 4 5.47 -3.90 9.11
N ILE A 5 5.74 -3.19 10.20
CA ILE A 5 4.88 -3.10 11.38
C ILE A 5 4.87 -1.67 11.90
N ALA A 6 3.71 -1.19 12.34
CA ALA A 6 3.60 0.07 13.04
C ALA A 6 2.64 0.01 14.22
N ASP A 7 3.06 0.68 15.28
CA ASP A 7 2.21 1.04 16.40
C ASP A 7 1.46 2.35 16.09
N ASN A 8 0.16 2.25 15.85
CA ASN A 8 -0.68 3.40 15.54
C ASN A 8 -0.92 4.33 16.74
N GLN A 9 -0.67 3.88 17.98
CA GLN A 9 -0.74 4.77 19.14
C GLN A 9 0.27 5.91 19.01
N ARG A 10 1.41 5.68 18.34
CA ARG A 10 2.43 6.71 18.11
C ARG A 10 1.96 7.85 17.21
N LYS A 11 0.84 7.69 16.48
CA LYS A 11 0.22 8.77 15.71
C LYS A 11 -0.55 9.76 16.59
N GLY A 12 -0.81 9.44 17.86
CA GLY A 12 -1.53 10.30 18.81
C GLY A 12 -3.05 10.32 18.63
N ILE A 13 -3.60 9.60 17.64
CA ILE A 13 -5.04 9.60 17.30
C ILE A 13 -5.78 8.35 17.78
N SER A 14 -5.08 7.35 18.32
CA SER A 14 -5.67 6.10 18.83
C SER A 14 -5.76 6.14 20.36
N LEU A 15 -6.73 6.91 20.87
CA LEU A 15 -6.94 7.05 22.31
C LEU A 15 -7.59 5.79 22.89
N GLY A 16 -6.95 5.19 23.90
CA GLY A 16 -7.53 4.09 24.68
C GLY A 16 -7.31 2.67 24.13
N ALA A 17 -6.69 2.50 22.96
CA ALA A 17 -6.36 1.19 22.42
C ALA A 17 -4.99 1.16 21.73
N ARG A 18 -4.24 0.07 21.93
CA ARG A 18 -3.01 -0.22 21.16
C ARG A 18 -3.40 -0.89 19.85
N LEU A 19 -3.28 -0.16 18.75
CA LEU A 19 -3.56 -0.66 17.41
C LEU A 19 -2.26 -0.88 16.64
N ILE A 20 -2.04 -2.10 16.16
CA ILE A 20 -0.86 -2.46 15.36
C ILE A 20 -1.29 -2.71 13.92
N THR A 21 -0.64 -2.05 12.97
CA THR A 21 -0.77 -2.38 11.54
C THR A 21 0.41 -3.24 11.12
N VAL A 22 0.11 -4.32 10.40
CA VAL A 22 1.10 -5.27 9.91
C VAL A 22 0.94 -5.40 8.41
N HIS A 23 2.02 -5.21 7.66
CA HIS A 23 2.07 -5.48 6.23
C HIS A 23 2.91 -6.73 5.97
N THR A 24 2.43 -7.56 5.05
CA THR A 24 3.16 -8.73 4.55
C THR A 24 4.15 -8.34 3.47
N SER A 25 5.10 -9.24 3.21
CA SER A 25 5.85 -9.20 1.94
C SER A 25 4.93 -9.60 0.77
N PRO A 26 5.21 -9.15 -0.48
CA PRO A 26 4.42 -9.51 -1.64
C PRO A 26 4.26 -11.03 -1.84
N ASP A 27 5.33 -11.80 -1.67
CA ASP A 27 5.29 -13.26 -1.81
C ASP A 27 4.37 -13.92 -0.79
N PHE A 28 4.43 -13.48 0.47
CA PHE A 28 3.56 -14.01 1.51
C PHE A 28 2.11 -13.60 1.30
N SER A 29 1.87 -12.36 0.85
CA SER A 29 0.53 -11.89 0.46
C SER A 29 -0.11 -12.79 -0.60
N ARG A 30 0.67 -13.20 -1.62
CA ARG A 30 0.20 -14.12 -2.67
C ARG A 30 -0.15 -15.50 -2.12
N GLN A 31 0.65 -16.05 -1.21
CA GLN A 31 0.39 -17.34 -0.58
C GLN A 31 -0.90 -17.34 0.26
N LEU A 32 -1.22 -16.21 0.91
CA LEU A 32 -2.42 -16.06 1.73
C LEU A 32 -3.66 -15.59 0.94
N TRP A 33 -3.52 -15.28 -0.36
CA TRP A 33 -4.50 -14.48 -1.09
C TRP A 33 -5.89 -15.11 -1.11
N ASP A 34 -5.95 -16.40 -1.46
CA ASP A 34 -7.18 -17.18 -1.60
C ASP A 34 -7.58 -17.95 -0.34
N LEU A 35 -6.82 -17.81 0.76
CA LEU A 35 -7.20 -18.39 2.04
C LEU A 35 -8.42 -17.69 2.63
N ALA A 36 -9.19 -18.42 3.42
CA ALA A 36 -10.22 -17.83 4.25
C ALA A 36 -9.60 -16.77 5.19
N ASP A 37 -10.37 -15.71 5.49
CA ASP A 37 -9.89 -14.58 6.29
C ASP A 37 -9.34 -15.00 7.65
N SER A 38 -9.99 -15.98 8.29
CA SER A 38 -9.53 -16.56 9.56
C SER A 38 -8.14 -17.20 9.44
N ASP A 39 -7.90 -17.94 8.37
CA ASP A 39 -6.64 -18.68 8.17
C ASP A 39 -5.51 -17.71 7.83
N ALA A 40 -5.79 -16.72 6.98
CA ALA A 40 -4.84 -15.65 6.68
C ALA A 40 -4.49 -14.83 7.93
N LEU A 41 -5.48 -14.48 8.75
CA LEU A 41 -5.27 -13.78 10.02
C LEU A 41 -4.47 -14.62 11.02
N ASN A 42 -4.75 -15.92 11.15
CA ASN A 42 -4.01 -16.82 12.01
C ASN A 42 -2.53 -16.92 11.58
N ALA A 43 -2.27 -17.06 10.28
CA ALA A 43 -0.92 -17.08 9.73
C ALA A 43 -0.18 -15.75 10.00
N LEU A 44 -0.87 -14.61 9.86
CA LEU A 44 -0.32 -13.29 10.16
C LEU A 44 -0.03 -13.09 11.64
N GLN A 45 -0.93 -13.54 12.50
CA GLN A 45 -0.75 -13.47 13.95
C GLN A 45 0.46 -14.29 14.39
N GLY A 46 0.65 -15.50 13.83
CA GLY A 46 1.82 -16.31 14.10
C GLY A 46 3.14 -15.59 13.83
N GLU A 47 3.20 -14.82 12.74
CA GLU A 47 4.37 -14.01 12.39
C GLU A 47 4.51 -12.76 13.28
N LEU A 48 3.40 -12.12 13.65
CA LEU A 48 3.38 -10.96 14.53
C LEU A 48 3.94 -11.27 15.92
N MET A 49 3.72 -12.47 16.44
CA MET A 49 4.15 -12.86 17.79
C MET A 49 5.67 -12.75 18.01
N ALA A 50 6.48 -12.79 16.96
CA ALA A 50 7.92 -12.57 17.04
C ALA A 50 8.31 -11.12 17.41
N PHE A 51 7.39 -10.15 17.27
CA PHE A 51 7.64 -8.72 17.45
C PHE A 51 6.91 -8.10 18.64
N VAL A 52 6.06 -8.87 19.32
CA VAL A 52 5.26 -8.38 20.45
C VAL A 52 5.59 -9.17 21.72
N SER A 53 5.12 -8.68 22.87
CA SER A 53 5.28 -9.41 24.14
C SER A 53 4.71 -10.84 24.01
N PRO A 54 5.37 -11.86 24.57
CA PRO A 54 4.81 -13.22 24.65
C PRO A 54 3.45 -13.28 25.36
N THR A 55 3.16 -12.29 26.21
CA THR A 55 1.88 -12.17 26.94
C THR A 55 0.85 -11.31 26.21
N ALA A 56 1.16 -10.78 25.02
CA ALA A 56 0.24 -9.99 24.24
C ALA A 56 -0.95 -10.83 23.76
N VAL A 57 -2.16 -10.29 23.90
CA VAL A 57 -3.39 -10.94 23.44
C VAL A 57 -4.08 -10.04 22.42
N VAL A 58 -4.25 -10.55 21.19
CA VAL A 58 -5.02 -9.88 20.15
C VAL A 58 -6.51 -9.94 20.55
N LYS A 59 -7.12 -8.76 20.74
CA LYS A 59 -8.55 -8.64 21.11
C LYS A 59 -9.47 -8.59 19.89
N GLU A 60 -8.99 -8.01 18.81
CA GLU A 60 -9.69 -7.86 17.55
C GLU A 60 -8.66 -7.85 16.42
N ALA A 61 -9.02 -8.39 15.26
CA ALA A 61 -8.19 -8.37 14.07
C ALA A 61 -9.04 -8.07 12.84
N GLN A 62 -8.50 -7.27 11.92
CA GLN A 62 -9.13 -6.97 10.65
C GLN A 62 -8.13 -7.22 9.52
N LEU A 63 -8.58 -7.96 8.50
CA LEU A 63 -7.81 -8.19 7.28
C LEU A 63 -8.23 -7.22 6.18
N LYS A 64 -7.24 -6.72 5.43
CA LYS A 64 -7.44 -5.99 4.16
C LYS A 64 -6.47 -6.51 3.11
N ARG A 65 -7.01 -6.82 1.93
CA ARG A 65 -6.25 -7.29 0.76
C ARG A 65 -6.21 -6.19 -0.30
N TRP A 66 -5.01 -5.75 -0.64
CA TRP A 66 -4.77 -4.68 -1.61
C TRP A 66 -4.12 -5.27 -2.86
N ARG A 67 -4.92 -5.58 -3.88
CA ARG A 67 -4.45 -6.26 -5.10
C ARG A 67 -3.40 -5.46 -5.86
N TYR A 68 -3.53 -4.13 -5.83
CA TYR A 68 -2.65 -3.18 -6.51
C TYR A 68 -1.93 -2.30 -5.49
N ALA A 69 -1.32 -2.92 -4.47
CA ALA A 69 -0.66 -2.22 -3.36
C ALA A 69 0.65 -1.53 -3.73
N LEU A 70 1.41 -2.09 -4.67
CA LEU A 70 2.70 -1.57 -5.10
C LEU A 70 2.89 -1.92 -6.58
N PRO A 71 3.25 -0.96 -7.45
CA PRO A 71 3.58 -1.28 -8.84
C PRO A 71 4.91 -2.04 -8.89
N GLU A 72 4.93 -3.16 -9.62
CA GLU A 72 6.15 -3.96 -9.82
C GLU A 72 7.02 -3.42 -10.97
N VAL A 73 6.40 -2.74 -11.94
CA VAL A 73 7.07 -2.10 -13.07
C VAL A 73 6.66 -0.63 -13.12
N LEU A 74 7.64 0.25 -13.14
CA LEU A 74 7.43 1.69 -13.25
C LEU A 74 7.52 2.13 -14.70
N HIS A 75 6.69 3.11 -15.07
CA HIS A 75 6.93 3.89 -16.27
C HIS A 75 8.12 4.84 -16.03
N ASP A 76 8.99 4.95 -17.03
CA ASP A 76 10.23 5.73 -16.97
C ASP A 76 9.98 7.24 -16.86
N LYS A 77 8.81 7.71 -17.32
CA LYS A 77 8.38 9.10 -17.24
C LYS A 77 7.38 9.32 -16.11
N ARG A 78 7.25 10.60 -15.71
CA ARG A 78 6.28 11.07 -14.72
C ARG A 78 4.83 11.08 -15.23
N TYR A 79 4.59 10.83 -16.52
CA TYR A 79 3.25 10.68 -17.12
C TYR A 79 3.37 9.98 -18.47
N LEU A 80 2.25 9.47 -18.98
CA LEU A 80 2.11 9.02 -20.37
C LEU A 80 1.06 9.89 -21.08
N HIS A 81 1.42 10.47 -22.23
CA HIS A 81 0.48 11.20 -23.09
C HIS A 81 0.06 10.29 -24.25
N ALA A 82 -1.25 10.01 -24.37
CA ALA A 82 -1.77 9.19 -25.44
C ALA A 82 -1.77 9.97 -26.76
N THR A 83 -1.12 9.42 -27.79
CA THR A 83 -1.07 10.04 -29.12
C THR A 83 -2.24 9.55 -29.99
N GLY A 84 -2.73 10.41 -30.89
CA GLY A 84 -3.83 10.06 -31.81
C GLY A 84 -5.23 10.10 -31.19
N LEU A 85 -5.34 10.64 -29.97
CA LEU A 85 -6.60 10.84 -29.25
C LEU A 85 -6.72 12.34 -28.87
N PRO A 86 -7.92 12.82 -28.47
CA PRO A 86 -8.04 14.07 -27.72
C PRO A 86 -7.11 14.07 -26.50
N PRO A 87 -6.72 15.24 -25.97
CA PRO A 87 -5.74 15.34 -24.88
C PRO A 87 -6.04 14.38 -23.73
N LEU A 88 -5.26 13.31 -23.62
CA LEU A 88 -5.40 12.24 -22.63
C LEU A 88 -4.03 11.93 -22.02
N PHE A 89 -3.96 12.05 -20.70
CA PHE A 89 -2.76 11.83 -19.92
C PHE A 89 -3.02 10.79 -18.83
N PHE A 90 -2.06 9.88 -18.63
CA PHE A 90 -2.03 8.93 -17.52
C PHE A 90 -0.96 9.35 -16.52
N ALA A 91 -1.30 9.26 -15.24
CA ALA A 91 -0.47 9.66 -14.10
C ALA A 91 -0.78 8.76 -12.89
N GLY A 92 0.13 8.72 -11.93
CA GLY A 92 0.02 7.91 -10.72
C GLY A 92 1.36 7.51 -10.12
N ASP A 93 1.33 6.72 -9.06
CA ASP A 93 2.52 6.18 -8.38
C ASP A 93 3.33 5.21 -9.25
N ALA A 94 2.72 4.61 -10.28
CA ALA A 94 3.44 3.83 -11.29
C ALA A 94 4.34 4.68 -12.21
N PHE A 95 4.27 6.02 -12.16
CA PHE A 95 4.97 6.93 -13.06
C PHE A 95 6.17 7.59 -12.37
N GLY A 96 7.33 6.97 -12.52
CA GLY A 96 8.61 7.40 -11.95
C GLY A 96 8.91 6.86 -10.55
N GLU A 97 7.94 6.82 -9.62
CA GLU A 97 8.25 6.46 -8.23
C GLU A 97 7.04 5.95 -7.41
N PRO A 98 7.15 4.77 -6.77
CA PRO A 98 6.04 4.06 -6.14
C PRO A 98 5.75 4.55 -4.71
N ARG A 99 5.51 5.85 -4.57
CA ARG A 99 5.26 6.52 -3.28
C ARG A 99 4.14 7.54 -3.43
N VAL A 100 3.56 7.96 -2.31
CA VAL A 100 2.55 9.04 -2.28
C VAL A 100 3.07 10.31 -2.95
N GLU A 101 4.32 10.68 -2.66
CA GLU A 101 4.99 11.82 -3.33
C GLU A 101 5.10 11.63 -4.84
N GLY A 102 5.45 10.43 -5.30
CA GLY A 102 5.55 10.10 -6.73
C GLY A 102 4.21 10.28 -7.45
N ALA A 103 3.11 9.83 -6.84
CA ALA A 103 1.76 10.03 -7.37
C ALA A 103 1.39 11.52 -7.49
N ILE A 104 1.72 12.32 -6.46
CA ILE A 104 1.46 13.77 -6.46
C ILE A 104 2.25 14.45 -7.58
N LEU A 105 3.56 14.18 -7.66
CA LEU A 105 4.43 14.77 -8.68
C LEU A 105 4.01 14.37 -10.09
N SER A 106 3.66 13.09 -10.29
CA SER A 106 3.15 12.59 -11.57
C SER A 106 1.87 13.33 -11.99
N GLY A 107 0.89 13.43 -11.08
CA GLY A 107 -0.37 14.12 -11.34
C GLY A 107 -0.19 15.61 -11.65
N ALA A 108 0.63 16.31 -10.87
CA ALA A 108 0.92 17.73 -11.06
C ALA A 108 1.54 17.98 -12.46
N ILE A 109 2.57 17.21 -12.82
CA ILE A 109 3.24 17.35 -14.12
C ILE A 109 2.28 17.02 -15.26
N ALA A 110 1.46 15.98 -15.14
CA ALA A 110 0.45 15.65 -16.16
C ALA A 110 -0.55 16.81 -16.35
N GLY A 111 -1.03 17.41 -15.26
CA GLY A 111 -1.92 18.57 -15.30
C GLY A 111 -1.29 19.79 -16.01
N GLU A 112 -0.04 20.13 -15.67
CA GLU A 112 0.69 21.21 -16.35
C GLU A 112 0.86 20.97 -17.86
N ARG A 113 1.08 19.71 -18.25
CA ARG A 113 1.25 19.34 -19.66
C ARG A 113 -0.06 19.37 -20.43
N LEU A 114 -1.15 18.98 -19.78
CA LEU A 114 -2.50 19.11 -20.34
C LEU A 114 -2.84 20.58 -20.62
N LEU A 115 -2.58 21.49 -19.67
CA LEU A 115 -2.84 22.93 -19.86
C LEU A 115 -2.05 23.54 -21.03
N LYS A 116 -0.86 23.02 -21.36
CA LYS A 116 -0.05 23.45 -22.51
C LYS A 116 -0.52 22.88 -23.86
N LYS A 117 -1.46 21.93 -23.84
CA LYS A 117 -2.00 21.24 -25.02
C LYS A 117 -3.43 21.68 -25.36
N LEU A 118 -4.13 22.27 -24.40
CA LEU A 118 -5.32 23.08 -24.62
C LEU A 118 -4.93 24.42 -25.28
#